data_AF-A0A937BZR6-F1
#
_entry.id   AF-A0A937BZR6-F1
#
_cell.length_a   1.000
_cell.length_b   1.000
_cell.length_c   1.000
_cell.angle_alpha   90.00
_cell.angle_beta   90.00
_cell.angle_gamma   90.00
#
_symmetry.space_group_name_H-M   'P 1'
#
loop_
_entity.id
_entity.type
_entity.pdbx_description
1 polymer ?
#
loop_
_entity_poly.entity_id
_entity_poly.type
_entity_poly.pdbx_seq_one_letter_code
_entity_poly.pdbx_strand_id
1 'polypeptide(L)'
;MKKNLLYLVVFAGMLGLASCSSKGSFESDVRKMADYRCKVKKLEAKDPTDESAKKELDAVMKEMDQYREKMQEKYKGKEDDKEMNEKADKIMEEVMAKCN
;
A
#
# COMPACT_ATOMS: atom_id res chain seq x y z
N MET A 1 -14.65 -33.84 28.65
CA MET A 1 -14.59 -34.62 27.39
C MET A 1 -15.89 -34.44 26.63
N LYS A 2 -15.76 -34.04 25.36
CA LYS A 2 -16.59 -34.44 24.21
C LYS A 2 -18.11 -34.48 24.41
N LYS A 3 -18.81 -33.58 23.70
CA LYS A 3 -19.80 -33.92 22.65
C LYS A 3 -20.51 -32.62 22.24
N ASN A 4 -20.05 -32.01 21.16
CA ASN A 4 -20.89 -31.28 20.22
C ASN A 4 -20.21 -31.45 18.85
N LEU A 5 -20.49 -32.63 18.29
CA LEU A 5 -20.11 -33.06 16.96
C LEU A 5 -21.17 -32.52 15.99
N LEU A 6 -20.73 -32.25 14.76
CA LEU A 6 -21.56 -32.15 13.56
C LEU A 6 -22.37 -30.86 13.38
N TYR A 7 -21.68 -29.78 13.01
CA TYR A 7 -22.23 -28.86 12.02
C TYR A 7 -21.29 -28.80 10.81
N LEU A 8 -21.70 -29.58 9.80
CA LEU A 8 -21.63 -29.24 8.38
C LEU A 8 -20.27 -28.91 7.77
N VAL A 9 -19.59 -29.98 7.41
CA VAL A 9 -18.87 -30.11 6.14
C VAL A 9 -19.84 -29.85 4.98
N VAL A 10 -20.03 -28.59 4.56
CA VAL A 10 -20.47 -28.19 3.20
C VAL A 10 -19.94 -26.78 2.92
N PHE A 11 -18.66 -26.67 2.57
CA PHE A 11 -18.17 -25.57 1.72
C PHE A 11 -16.98 -26.07 0.88
N ALA A 12 -17.14 -27.26 0.32
CA ALA A 12 -16.39 -27.68 -0.85
C ALA A 12 -17.20 -27.21 -2.07
N GLY A 13 -16.62 -26.38 -2.93
CA GLY A 13 -17.11 -26.23 -4.30
C GLY A 13 -17.46 -24.85 -4.82
N MET A 14 -16.83 -23.77 -4.36
CA MET A 14 -16.68 -22.50 -5.11
C MET A 14 -15.37 -21.89 -4.58
N LEU A 15 -14.24 -21.88 -5.27
CA LEU A 15 -13.99 -21.32 -6.58
C LEU A 15 -12.76 -22.02 -7.19
N GLY A 16 -12.99 -22.93 -8.13
CA GLY A 16 -11.99 -23.14 -9.19
C GLY A 16 -11.78 -21.80 -9.91
N LEU A 17 -10.53 -21.55 -10.31
CA LEU A 17 -10.03 -20.34 -10.99
C LEU A 17 -9.56 -19.17 -10.10
N ALA A 18 -8.90 -19.44 -8.96
CA ALA A 18 -7.90 -18.49 -8.45
C ALA A 18 -6.59 -18.57 -9.27
N SER A 19 -6.67 -18.63 -10.60
CA SER A 19 -5.57 -18.23 -11.49
C SER A 19 -5.56 -16.70 -11.58
N CYS A 20 -5.30 -16.05 -10.45
CA CYS A 20 -5.00 -14.62 -10.34
C CYS A 20 -4.03 -14.40 -9.16
N SER A 21 -2.98 -15.21 -9.13
CA SER A 21 -2.03 -15.34 -8.00
C SER A 21 -0.83 -14.36 -8.05
N SER A 22 -0.89 -13.24 -8.80
CA SER A 22 0.32 -12.38 -8.95
C SER A 22 0.11 -10.88 -9.18
N LYS A 23 -1.11 -10.33 -9.17
CA LYS A 23 -1.35 -8.89 -9.40
C LYS A 23 -1.27 -8.00 -8.15
N GLY A 24 -1.20 -8.57 -6.94
CA GLY A 24 -1.45 -7.83 -5.70
C GLY A 24 -0.26 -7.12 -5.02
N SER A 25 1.01 -7.44 -5.34
CA SER A 25 2.13 -6.92 -4.54
C SER A 25 2.56 -5.52 -4.95
N PHE A 26 2.79 -5.28 -6.25
CA PHE A 26 3.26 -3.97 -6.73
C PHE A 26 2.21 -2.87 -6.56
N GLU A 27 0.96 -3.11 -6.95
CA GLU A 27 -0.10 -2.11 -6.80
C GLU A 27 -0.34 -1.75 -5.34
N SER A 28 -0.35 -2.74 -4.44
CA SER A 28 -0.44 -2.50 -2.99
C SER A 28 0.73 -1.67 -2.50
N ASP A 29 1.93 -1.93 -3.01
CA ASP A 29 3.10 -1.20 -2.57
C ASP A 29 3.12 0.24 -3.06
N VAL A 30 2.70 0.48 -4.32
CA VAL A 30 2.53 1.85 -4.83
C VAL A 30 1.43 2.57 -4.05
N ARG A 31 0.30 1.92 -3.74
CA ARG A 31 -0.76 2.51 -2.89
C ARG A 31 -0.21 2.95 -1.54
N LYS A 32 0.60 2.10 -0.89
CA LYS A 32 1.23 2.45 0.38
C LYS A 32 2.20 3.64 0.25
N MET A 33 2.96 3.72 -0.84
CA MET A 33 3.82 4.88 -1.11
C MET A 33 2.98 6.15 -1.33
N ALA A 34 1.86 6.05 -2.05
CA ALA A 34 0.94 7.16 -2.26
C ALA A 34 0.30 7.63 -0.94
N ASP A 35 -0.05 6.70 -0.05
CA ASP A 35 -0.58 7.01 1.28
C ASP A 35 0.45 7.75 2.15
N TYR A 36 1.73 7.37 2.08
CA TYR A 36 2.81 8.11 2.74
C TYR A 36 2.89 9.55 2.24
N ARG A 37 2.89 9.76 0.91
CA ARG A 37 2.89 11.11 0.33
C ARG A 37 1.65 11.91 0.72
N CYS A 38 0.49 11.25 0.79
CA CYS A 38 -0.72 11.91 1.23
C CYS A 38 -0.63 12.34 2.70
N LYS A 39 -0.10 11.49 3.58
CA LYS A 39 0.15 11.86 4.98
C LYS A 39 1.11 13.03 5.10
N VAL A 40 2.22 13.03 4.35
CA VAL A 40 3.16 14.16 4.29
C VAL A 40 2.43 15.44 3.91
N LYS A 41 1.69 15.44 2.79
CA LYS A 41 0.91 16.60 2.34
C LYS A 41 -0.06 17.11 3.41
N LYS A 42 -0.74 16.21 4.13
CA LYS A 42 -1.66 16.56 5.22
C LYS A 42 -0.96 17.16 6.43
N LEU A 43 0.23 16.69 6.75
CA LEU A 43 1.03 17.20 7.86
C LEU A 43 1.69 18.54 7.51
N GLU A 44 2.14 18.71 6.28
CA GLU A 44 2.66 19.98 5.77
C GLU A 44 1.58 21.08 5.67
N ALA A 45 0.32 20.69 5.51
CA ALA A 45 -0.82 21.61 5.52
C ALA A 45 -1.22 22.06 6.94
N LYS A 46 -0.67 21.44 8.01
CA LYS A 46 -0.91 21.87 9.39
C LYS A 46 -0.08 23.12 9.73
N ASP A 47 -0.41 23.75 10.86
CA ASP A 47 0.30 24.93 11.35
C ASP A 47 1.80 24.61 11.58
N PRO A 48 2.73 25.42 11.04
CA PRO A 48 4.17 25.22 11.22
C PRO A 48 4.65 25.38 12.68
N THR A 49 3.79 25.78 13.62
CA THR A 49 4.06 25.81 15.05
C THR A 49 3.56 24.57 15.79
N ASP A 50 2.80 23.68 15.12
CA ASP A 50 2.36 22.42 15.69
C ASP A 50 3.53 21.42 15.80
N GLU A 51 4.14 21.39 16.97
CA GLU A 51 5.24 20.47 17.31
C GLU A 51 4.87 18.99 17.19
N SER A 52 3.58 18.64 17.33
CA SER A 52 3.12 17.27 17.13
C SER A 52 3.10 16.90 15.64
N ALA A 53 2.65 17.82 14.80
CA ALA A 53 2.66 17.67 13.35
C ALA A 53 4.08 17.53 12.80
N LYS A 54 5.04 18.30 13.31
CA LYS A 54 6.46 18.18 12.93
C LYS A 54 7.05 16.82 13.26
N LYS A 55 6.80 16.33 14.48
CA LYS A 55 7.28 15.00 14.90
C LYS A 55 6.67 13.88 14.08
N GLU A 56 5.37 13.98 13.79
CA GLU A 56 4.68 13.02 12.93
C GLU A 56 5.23 13.08 11.49
N LEU A 57 5.49 14.28 10.96
CA LEU A 57 6.08 14.48 9.64
C LEU A 57 7.47 13.83 9.55
N ASP A 58 8.34 14.09 10.52
CA ASP A 58 9.68 13.47 10.58
C ASP A 58 9.62 11.95 10.65
N ALA A 59 8.67 11.39 11.40
CA ALA A 59 8.47 9.95 11.49
C ALA A 59 7.97 9.36 10.16
N VAL A 60 6.97 10.00 9.55
CA VAL A 60 6.40 9.58 8.26
C VAL A 60 7.44 9.66 7.14
N MET A 61 8.27 10.70 7.11
CA MET A 61 9.36 10.82 6.12
C MET A 61 10.38 9.69 6.27
N LYS A 62 10.80 9.36 7.49
CA LYS A 62 11.71 8.23 7.74
C LYS A 62 11.11 6.89 7.32
N GLU A 63 9.84 6.65 7.62
CA GLU A 63 9.16 5.44 7.16
C GLU A 63 9.05 5.38 5.64
N MET A 64 8.74 6.50 5.00
CA MET A 64 8.65 6.62 3.55
C MET A 64 10.00 6.32 2.89
N ASP A 65 11.11 6.83 3.43
CA ASP A 65 12.46 6.59 2.91
C ASP A 65 12.86 5.11 3.04
N GLN A 66 12.68 4.52 4.22
CA GLN A 66 12.92 3.09 4.43
C GLN A 66 12.06 2.22 3.52
N TYR A 67 10.82 2.63 3.27
CA TYR A 67 9.93 1.92 2.38
C TYR A 67 10.34 2.08 0.91
N ARG A 68 10.83 3.27 0.52
CA ARG A 68 11.39 3.53 -0.82
C ARG A 68 12.61 2.66 -1.09
N GLU A 69 13.51 2.51 -0.12
CA GLU A 69 14.67 1.62 -0.25
C GLU A 69 14.24 0.17 -0.49
N LYS A 70 13.28 -0.33 0.31
CA LYS A 70 12.70 -1.67 0.13
C LYS A 70 12.07 -1.85 -1.25
N MET A 71 11.37 -0.82 -1.74
CA MET A 71 10.77 -0.81 -3.06
C MET A 71 11.81 -0.87 -4.17
N GLN A 72 12.85 -0.05 -4.06
CA GLN A 72 13.94 0.00 -5.03
C GLN A 72 14.66 -1.35 -5.10
N GLU A 73 14.92 -2.00 -3.97
CA GLU A 73 15.52 -3.32 -3.94
C GLU A 73 14.58 -4.39 -4.54
N LYS A 74 13.31 -4.38 -4.14
CA LYS A 74 12.29 -5.35 -4.58
C LYS A 74 12.01 -5.29 -6.08
N TYR A 75 12.10 -4.11 -6.68
CA TYR A 75 11.78 -3.85 -8.08
C TYR A 75 13.00 -3.47 -8.92
N LYS A 76 14.21 -3.77 -8.42
CA LYS A 76 15.46 -3.57 -9.15
C LYS A 76 15.43 -4.28 -10.50
N GLY A 77 15.85 -3.58 -11.56
CA GLY A 77 15.82 -4.09 -12.94
C GLY A 77 14.46 -3.93 -13.64
N LYS A 78 13.48 -3.29 -12.99
CA LYS A 78 12.15 -2.97 -13.57
C LYS A 78 11.91 -1.46 -13.71
N GLU A 79 12.96 -0.66 -13.61
CA GLU A 79 12.87 0.80 -13.61
C GLU A 79 12.28 1.35 -14.92
N ASP A 80 12.58 0.68 -16.04
CA ASP A 80 12.12 1.06 -17.38
C ASP A 80 10.86 0.29 -17.84
N ASP A 81 10.23 -0.48 -16.95
CA ASP A 81 8.99 -1.21 -17.27
C ASP A 81 7.82 -0.22 -17.41
N LYS A 82 7.48 0.11 -18.66
CA LYS A 82 6.41 1.08 -18.98
C LYS A 82 5.06 0.70 -18.39
N GLU A 83 4.69 -0.59 -18.39
CA GLU A 83 3.40 -1.02 -17.87
C GLU A 83 3.34 -0.84 -16.35
N MET A 84 4.43 -1.15 -15.66
CA MET A 84 4.53 -0.90 -14.21
C MET A 84 4.53 0.59 -13.89
N ASN A 85 5.24 1.41 -14.67
CA ASN A 85 5.27 2.86 -14.47
C ASN A 85 3.89 3.48 -14.70
N GLU A 86 3.19 3.14 -15.78
CA GLU A 86 1.83 3.63 -16.03
C GLU A 86 0.83 3.20 -14.95
N LYS A 87 0.97 1.97 -14.42
CA LYS A 87 0.15 1.52 -13.29
C LYS A 87 0.47 2.29 -12.02
N ALA A 88 1.75 2.54 -11.76
CA ALA A 88 2.17 3.30 -10.61
C ALA A 88 1.61 4.72 -10.66
N ASP A 89 1.74 5.39 -11.82
CA ASP A 89 1.24 6.74 -12.04
C ASP A 89 -0.27 6.82 -11.82
N LYS A 90 -1.05 5.91 -12.41
CA LYS A 90 -2.51 5.85 -12.20
C LYS A 90 -2.88 5.69 -10.72
N ILE A 91 -2.18 4.82 -9.99
CA ILE A 91 -2.42 4.60 -8.56
C ILE A 91 -2.06 5.85 -7.75
N MET A 92 -0.91 6.45 -8.03
CA MET A 92 -0.46 7.67 -7.37
C MET A 92 -1.46 8.81 -7.60
N GLU A 93 -1.91 9.02 -8.84
CA GLU A 93 -2.94 10.00 -9.19
C GLU A 93 -4.25 9.73 -8.45
N GLU A 94 -4.74 8.48 -8.45
CA GLU A 94 -5.98 8.09 -7.79
C GLU A 94 -5.96 8.41 -6.28
N VAL A 95 -4.87 8.05 -5.61
CA VAL A 95 -4.72 8.29 -4.16
C VAL A 95 -4.51 9.77 -3.87
N MET A 96 -3.67 10.45 -4.65
CA MET A 96 -3.39 11.88 -4.44
C MET A 96 -4.59 12.77 -4.77
N ALA A 97 -5.45 12.39 -5.72
CA ALA A 97 -6.71 13.10 -6.00
C ALA A 97 -7.72 12.97 -4.85
N LYS A 98 -7.67 11.84 -4.11
CA LYS A 98 -8.44 11.64 -2.87
C LYS A 98 -7.75 12.28 -1.65
N CYS A 99 -6.52 12.76 -1.80
CA CYS A 99 -5.75 13.37 -0.74
C CYS A 99 -6.14 14.84 -0.55
N ASN A 100 -7.30 15.01 0.07
CA ASN A 100 -7.87 16.26 0.54
C ASN A 100 -7.86 16.29 2.07
#